data_AF-A0A2P6PNC7-F1
#
_entry.id   AF-A0A2P6PNC7-F1
#
_cell.length_a   1.000
_cell.length_b   1.000
_cell.length_c   1.000
_cell.angle_alpha   90.00
_cell.angle_beta   90.00
_cell.angle_gamma   90.00
#
_symmetry.space_group_name_H-M   'P 1'
#
loop_
_entity.id
_entity.type
_entity.pdbx_description
1 polymer ?
#
loop_
_entity_poly.entity_id
_entity_poly.type
_entity_poly.pdbx_seq_one_letter_code
_entity_poly.pdbx_strand_id
1 'polypeptide(L)'
;MKVIDRKKEILKLSQGEYVAVESIESKYLQCPLVTSIWVYGNGFESFLVAVVVPGRKVSALEDWAAEDHLTDDYKSLCQNLKARNYILDELNITASRV
;
A
#
# COMPACT_ATOMS: atom_id res chain seq x y z
N MET A 1 -18.64 7.43 21.97
CA MET A 1 -18.70 7.63 20.50
C MET A 1 -18.86 6.25 19.88
N LYS A 2 -20.07 5.86 19.44
CA LYS A 2 -20.32 4.57 18.79
C LYS A 2 -20.18 4.80 17.28
N VAL A 3 -19.18 4.17 16.67
CA VAL A 3 -19.12 4.09 15.21
C VAL A 3 -20.31 3.23 14.78
N ILE A 4 -21.27 3.87 14.12
CA ILE A 4 -22.42 3.19 13.52
C ILE A 4 -21.89 2.69 12.16
N ASP A 5 -21.92 1.38 11.99
CA ASP A 5 -21.40 0.58 10.87
C ASP A 5 -21.28 1.37 9.55
N ARG A 6 -20.06 1.52 9.03
CA ARG A 6 -19.87 1.96 7.64
C ARG A 6 -20.30 0.77 6.77
N LYS A 7 -21.23 0.99 5.84
CA LYS A 7 -21.55 0.01 4.80
C LYS A 7 -20.24 -0.34 4.11
N LYS A 8 -19.67 -1.49 4.44
CA LYS A 8 -18.38 -1.96 3.91
C LYS A 8 -18.38 -1.76 2.40
N GLU A 9 -17.33 -1.14 1.86
CA GLU A 9 -17.13 -1.04 0.41
C GLU A 9 -16.76 -2.44 -0.13
N ILE A 10 -17.80 -3.25 -0.32
CA ILE A 10 -17.72 -4.56 -0.97
C ILE A 10 -17.95 -4.31 -2.45
N LEU A 11 -16.90 -4.47 -3.24
CA LEU A 11 -16.95 -4.37 -4.69
C LEU A 11 -17.14 -5.76 -5.29
N LYS A 12 -18.03 -5.89 -6.26
CA LYS A 12 -18.13 -7.10 -7.08
C LYS A 12 -17.29 -6.92 -8.34
N LEU A 13 -16.33 -7.81 -8.57
CA LEU A 13 -15.51 -7.84 -9.78
C LEU A 13 -16.23 -8.55 -10.93
N SER A 14 -15.75 -8.36 -12.16
CA SER A 14 -16.38 -8.92 -13.36
C SER A 14 -16.38 -10.45 -13.39
N GLN A 15 -15.44 -11.10 -12.69
CA GLN A 15 -15.43 -12.55 -12.49
C GLN A 15 -16.49 -13.06 -11.49
N GLY A 16 -17.24 -12.16 -10.83
CA GLY A 16 -18.27 -12.51 -9.86
C GLY A 16 -17.80 -12.62 -8.40
N GLU A 17 -16.51 -12.41 -8.14
CA GLU A 17 -15.95 -12.35 -6.79
C GLU A 17 -16.30 -11.04 -6.07
N TYR A 18 -16.47 -11.13 -4.75
CA TYR A 18 -16.72 -9.98 -3.88
C TYR A 18 -15.48 -9.66 -3.08
N VAL A 19 -15.00 -8.43 -3.20
CA VAL A 19 -13.78 -7.95 -2.55
C VAL A 19 -14.12 -6.83 -1.58
N ALA A 20 -13.71 -7.00 -0.32
CA ALA A 20 -13.79 -5.97 0.71
C ALA A 20 -12.54 -5.07 0.64
N VAL A 21 -12.69 -3.90 0.03
CA VAL A 21 -11.61 -2.92 -0.18
C VAL A 21 -10.98 -2.49 1.15
N GLU A 22 -11.82 -2.22 2.15
CA GLU A 22 -11.39 -1.80 3.50
C GLU A 22 -10.49 -2.83 4.20
N SER A 23 -10.73 -4.12 3.98
CA SER A 23 -9.91 -5.19 4.56
C SER A 23 -8.52 -5.23 3.93
N ILE A 24 -8.44 -4.96 2.62
CA ILE A 24 -7.18 -4.91 1.88
C ILE A 24 -6.37 -3.69 2.31
N GLU A 25 -7.00 -2.52 2.34
CA GLU A 25 -6.38 -1.28 2.82
C GLU A 25 -5.83 -1.44 4.23
N SER A 26 -6.63 -2.00 5.16
CA SER A 26 -6.22 -2.22 6.54
C SER A 26 -5.02 -3.18 6.67
N LYS A 27 -4.93 -4.20 5.80
CA LYS A 27 -3.81 -5.14 5.79
C LYS A 27 -2.53 -4.47 5.30
N TYR A 28 -2.59 -3.72 4.21
CA TYR A 28 -1.44 -2.99 3.68
C TYR A 28 -0.99 -1.84 4.61
N LEU A 29 -1.91 -1.23 5.36
CA LEU A 29 -1.60 -0.21 6.37
C LEU A 29 -0.78 -0.77 7.54
N GLN A 30 -0.68 -2.10 7.71
CA GLN A 30 0.24 -2.71 8.68
C GLN A 30 1.70 -2.59 8.27
N CYS A 31 1.99 -2.30 7.00
CA CYS A 31 3.35 -2.08 6.52
C CYS A 31 3.88 -0.73 7.07
N PRO A 32 4.98 -0.72 7.83
CA PRO A 32 5.52 0.51 8.41
C PRO A 32 6.07 1.48 7.36
N LEU A 33 6.29 1.03 6.12
CA LEU A 33 6.78 1.85 5.02
C LEU A 33 5.69 2.70 4.37
N VAL A 34 4.42 2.37 4.57
CA VAL A 34 3.27 3.04 3.95
C VAL A 34 2.54 3.91 4.96
N THR A 35 2.30 5.18 4.62
CA THR A 35 1.50 6.08 5.46
C THR A 35 0.03 6.05 5.10
N SER A 36 -0.30 5.92 3.81
CA SER A 36 -1.68 5.86 3.35
C SER A 36 -1.78 5.02 2.11
N ILE A 37 -2.84 4.22 2.04
CA ILE A 37 -3.20 3.43 0.87
C ILE A 37 -4.64 3.73 0.52
N TRP A 38 -4.90 3.84 -0.78
CA TRP A 38 -6.25 3.95 -1.31
C TRP A 38 -6.44 2.90 -2.40
N VAL A 39 -7.36 1.99 -2.20
CA VAL A 39 -7.65 0.90 -3.14
C VAL A 39 -8.90 1.25 -3.93
N TYR A 40 -8.78 1.18 -5.25
CA TYR A 40 -9.87 1.38 -6.19
C TYR A 40 -10.10 0.11 -7.00
N GLY A 41 -11.36 -0.21 -7.21
CA GLY A 41 -11.75 -1.31 -8.06
C GLY A 41 -12.94 -0.91 -8.91
N ASN A 42 -12.96 -1.41 -10.15
CA ASN A 42 -14.06 -1.25 -11.07
C ASN A 42 -14.72 -2.62 -11.27
N GLY A 43 -16.06 -2.70 -11.16
CA GLY A 43 -16.78 -3.96 -11.35
C GLY A 43 -16.75 -4.51 -12.78
N PHE A 44 -16.32 -3.71 -13.75
CA PHE A 44 -16.05 -4.16 -15.11
C PHE A 44 -14.66 -4.78 -15.29
N GLU A 45 -13.72 -4.50 -14.38
CA GLU A 45 -12.37 -5.02 -14.41
C GLU A 45 -12.23 -6.24 -13.51
N SER A 46 -11.33 -7.16 -13.87
CA SER A 46 -11.04 -8.34 -13.04
C SER A 46 -9.94 -8.11 -12.00
N PHE A 47 -9.40 -6.89 -11.93
CA PHE A 47 -8.31 -6.52 -11.04
C PHE A 47 -8.61 -5.24 -10.27
N LEU A 48 -7.92 -5.09 -9.14
CA LEU A 48 -7.95 -3.91 -8.30
C LEU A 48 -6.67 -3.12 -8.52
N VAL A 49 -6.76 -1.81 -8.36
CA VAL A 49 -5.60 -0.92 -8.38
C VAL A 49 -5.51 -0.19 -7.05
N ALA A 50 -4.31 0.12 -6.60
CA ALA A 50 -4.11 0.83 -5.35
C ALA A 50 -3.12 1.97 -5.54
N VAL A 51 -3.40 3.11 -4.93
CA VAL A 51 -2.49 4.24 -4.80
C VAL A 51 -1.89 4.20 -3.40
N VAL A 52 -0.58 4.05 -3.35
CA VAL A 52 0.17 3.94 -2.10
C VAL A 52 1.05 5.18 -1.93
N VAL A 53 0.95 5.80 -0.76
CA VAL A 53 1.81 6.92 -0.35
C VAL A 53 2.85 6.39 0.64
N PRO A 54 4.12 6.26 0.22
CA PRO A 54 5.19 5.90 1.15
C PRO A 54 5.34 6.99 2.21
N GLY A 55 5.65 6.60 3.43
CA GLY A 55 5.77 7.56 4.51
C GLY A 55 7.05 8.39 4.43
N ARG A 56 6.92 9.72 4.59
CA ARG A 56 8.06 10.65 4.75
C ARG A 56 8.83 10.48 6.05
N LYS A 57 8.22 9.81 7.04
CA LYS A 57 8.70 9.68 8.42
C LYS A 57 9.19 8.26 8.74
N VAL A 58 9.59 7.52 7.71
CA VAL A 58 9.96 6.13 7.89
C VAL A 58 11.46 6.07 8.06
N SER A 59 11.90 6.01 9.32
CA SER A 59 13.28 5.70 9.67
C SER A 59 13.80 4.52 8.86
N ALA A 60 12.97 3.50 8.60
CA ALA A 60 13.37 2.35 7.78
C ALA A 60 13.69 2.67 6.30
N LEU A 61 13.14 3.73 5.70
CA LEU A 61 13.53 4.14 4.34
C LEU A 61 14.86 4.91 4.38
N GLU A 62 15.07 5.73 5.41
CA GLU A 62 16.33 6.43 5.64
C GLU A 62 17.46 5.47 6.04
N ASP A 63 17.17 4.44 6.85
CA ASP A 63 18.07 3.36 7.23
C ASP A 63 18.44 2.53 5.99
N TRP A 64 17.46 2.12 5.17
CA TRP A 64 17.72 1.43 3.90
C TRP A 64 18.51 2.31 2.92
N ALA A 65 18.20 3.60 2.85
CA ALA A 65 18.91 4.55 1.99
C ALA A 65 20.34 4.82 2.49
N ALA A 66 20.57 4.80 3.81
CA ALA A 66 21.90 4.87 4.40
C ALA A 66 22.72 3.61 4.10
N GLU A 67 22.09 2.43 4.09
CA GLU A 67 22.74 1.18 3.66
C GLU A 67 23.06 1.17 2.16
N ASP A 68 22.16 1.66 1.29
CA ASP A 68 22.37 1.73 -0.17
C ASP A 68 23.12 2.99 -0.63
N HIS A 69 23.62 3.83 0.30
CA HIS A 69 24.38 5.07 0.06
C HIS A 69 23.63 6.15 -0.74
N LEU A 70 22.31 6.14 -0.71
CA LEU A 70 21.44 7.10 -1.40
C LEU A 70 20.95 8.17 -0.41
N THR A 71 21.82 9.11 -0.04
CA THR A 71 21.46 10.28 0.79
C THR A 71 20.77 11.35 -0.04
N ASP A 72 19.71 10.98 -0.74
CA ASP A 72 18.99 11.85 -1.67
C ASP A 72 17.68 12.37 -1.06
N ASP A 73 17.19 13.50 -1.58
CA ASP A 73 15.92 14.10 -1.16
C ASP A 73 14.76 13.08 -1.29
N TYR A 74 13.76 13.13 -0.40
CA TYR A 74 12.58 12.24 -0.43
C TYR A 74 11.97 12.12 -1.84
N LYS A 75 11.96 13.23 -2.60
CA LYS A 75 11.47 13.24 -3.98
C LYS A 75 12.32 12.42 -4.94
N SER A 76 13.65 12.49 -4.80
CA SER A 76 14.61 11.70 -5.57
C SER A 76 14.54 10.21 -5.21
N LEU A 77 14.36 9.89 -3.92
CA LEU A 77 14.14 8.51 -3.45
C LEU A 77 12.85 7.92 -4.03
N CYS A 78 11.74 8.66 -4.04
CA CYS A 78 10.49 8.19 -4.66
C CYS A 78 10.60 7.99 -6.17
N GLN A 79 11.52 8.68 -6.86
CA GLN A 79 11.77 8.49 -8.29
C GLN A 79 12.74 7.34 -8.57
N ASN A 80 13.45 6.84 -7.56
CA ASN A 80 14.41 5.77 -7.71
C ASN A 80 13.69 4.41 -7.87
N LEU A 81 14.06 3.67 -8.92
CA LEU A 81 13.52 2.35 -9.21
C LEU A 81 13.81 1.35 -8.09
N LYS A 82 14.98 1.44 -7.43
CA LYS A 82 15.33 0.55 -6.31
C LYS A 82 14.41 0.75 -5.12
N ALA A 83 14.18 2.00 -4.71
CA ALA A 83 13.31 2.31 -3.58
C ALA A 83 11.86 1.87 -3.85
N ARG A 84 11.38 2.07 -5.08
CA ARG A 84 10.05 1.59 -5.48
C ARG A 84 9.95 0.06 -5.41
N ASN A 85 10.97 -0.66 -5.88
CA ASN A 85 11.00 -2.11 -5.81
C ASN A 85 11.08 -2.62 -4.37
N TYR A 86 11.85 -1.96 -3.51
CA TYR A 86 11.93 -2.28 -2.09
C TYR A 86 10.58 -2.11 -1.38
N ILE A 87 9.89 -0.99 -1.61
CA ILE A 87 8.54 -0.75 -1.07
C ILE A 87 7.55 -1.80 -1.59
N LEU A 88 7.62 -2.15 -2.88
CA LEU A 88 6.77 -3.19 -3.47
C LEU A 88 7.03 -4.58 -2.86
N ASP A 89 8.30 -4.93 -2.62
CA ASP A 89 8.67 -6.20 -2.00
C ASP A 89 8.12 -6.31 -0.58
N GLU A 90 8.31 -5.27 0.23
CA GLU A 90 7.79 -5.19 1.59
C GLU A 90 6.26 -5.21 1.65
N LEU A 91 5.58 -4.61 0.66
CA LEU A 91 4.14 -4.72 0.52
C LEU A 91 3.70 -6.14 0.17
N ASN A 92 4.42 -6.82 -0.72
CA ASN A 92 4.15 -8.23 -1.07
C ASN A 92 4.36 -9.15 0.14
N ILE A 93 5.43 -8.95 0.91
CA ILE A 93 5.68 -9.68 2.16
C ILE A 93 4.56 -9.45 3.17
N THR A 94 4.11 -8.20 3.31
CA THR A 94 3.01 -7.85 4.22
C THR A 94 1.69 -8.50 3.78
N ALA A 95 1.44 -8.56 2.47
CA ALA A 95 0.27 -9.22 1.91
C ALA A 95 0.31 -10.75 2.05
N SER A 96 1.49 -11.38 1.92
CA SER A 96 1.65 -12.84 1.99
C SER A 96 1.70 -13.39 3.41
N ARG A 97 1.84 -12.55 4.45
CA ARG A 97 1.79 -12.92 5.88
C ARG A 97 0.35 -13.26 6.33
N VAL A 98 -0.28 -14.22 5.66
CA VAL A 98 -1.59 -14.79 5.98
C VAL A 98 -1.41 -16.24 6.41
#